data_AF-A0A3C0TLA5-F1
#
_entry.id   AF-A0A3C0TLA5-F1
#
_cell.length_a   1.000
_cell.length_b   1.000
_cell.length_c   1.000
_cell.angle_alpha   90.00
_cell.angle_beta   90.00
_cell.angle_gamma   90.00
#
_symmetry.space_group_name_H-M   'P 1'
#
loop_
_entity.id
_entity.type
_entity.pdbx_description
1 polymer ?
#
loop_
_entity_poly.entity_id
_entity_poly.type
_entity_poly.pdbx_seq_one_letter_code
_entity_poly.pdbx_strand_id
1 'polypeptide(L)' 'MHDLSKRLKYLHSFMRKRLVHLNLQILYQCNFRCTICDFWKEPYKNMPKMSASDAWTISGKLRGIGPQIVSIGGGEPLL' A
#
# COMPACT_ATOMS: atom_id res chain seq x y z
N MET A 1 -3.60 -10.23 26.06
CA MET A 1 -2.53 -9.21 26.11
C MET A 1 -2.15 -8.64 24.74
N HIS A 2 -2.07 -9.44 23.67
CA HIS A 2 -1.75 -8.96 22.30
C HIS A 2 -2.75 -7.98 21.70
N ASP A 3 -4.03 -8.04 22.08
CA ASP A 3 -5.08 -7.16 21.56
C ASP A 3 -5.03 -5.74 22.15
N LEU A 4 -4.79 -5.63 23.46
CA LEU A 4 -4.75 -4.34 24.15
C LEU A 4 -3.59 -3.46 23.66
N SER A 5 -2.41 -4.05 23.41
CA SER A 5 -1.26 -3.30 22.90
C SER A 5 -1.48 -2.76 21.49
N LYS A 6 -2.19 -3.51 20.62
CA LYS A 6 -2.61 -3.03 19.30
C LYS A 6 -3.59 -1.87 19.42
N ARG A 7 -4.63 -1.99 20.25
CA ARG A 7 -5.62 -0.92 20.48
C ARG A 7 -4.95 0.37 20.97
N LEU A 8 -4.01 0.27 21.91
CA LEU A 8 -3.25 1.42 22.41
C LEU A 8 -2.39 2.06 21.32
N LYS A 9 -1.72 1.26 20.47
CA LYS A 9 -0.98 1.79 19.31
C LYS A 9 -1.90 2.50 18.31
N TYR A 10 -3.06 1.94 17.99
CA TYR A 10 -4.04 2.59 17.11
C TYR A 10 -4.54 3.91 17.69
N LEU A 11 -4.97 3.92 18.96
CA LEU A 11 -5.44 5.12 19.65
C LEU A 11 -4.33 6.20 19.66
N HIS A 12 -3.10 5.79 19.94
CA HIS A 12 -1.94 6.68 19.92
C HIS A 12 -1.68 7.29 18.53
N SER A 13 -1.68 6.48 17.46
CA SER A 13 -1.52 6.98 16.09
C SER A 13 -2.67 7.89 15.68
N PHE A 14 -3.90 7.57 16.07
CA PHE A 14 -5.09 8.39 15.81
C PHE A 14 -4.99 9.76 16.50
N MET A 15 -4.69 9.78 17.80
CA MET A 15 -4.52 11.01 18.57
C MET A 15 -3.40 11.90 18.03
N ARG A 16 -2.33 11.29 17.50
CA ARG A 16 -1.20 12.00 16.87
C ARG A 16 -1.40 12.29 15.37
N LYS A 17 -2.58 12.00 14.80
CA LYS A 17 -2.88 12.14 13.36
C LYS A 17 -1.80 11.52 12.45
N ARG A 18 -1.23 10.40 12.87
CA ARG A 18 -0.22 9.67 12.07
C ARG A 18 -0.91 8.83 11.00
N LEU A 19 -0.22 8.60 9.89
CA LEU A 19 -0.66 7.63 8.87
C LEU A 19 -0.77 6.24 9.51
N VAL A 20 -1.98 5.69 9.54
CA VAL A 20 -2.27 4.36 10.11
C VAL A 20 -2.20 3.28 9.04
N HIS A 21 -2.76 3.57 7.85
CA HIS A 21 -2.90 2.63 6.75
C HIS A 21 -2.24 3.18 5.50
N LEU A 22 -1.35 2.38 4.90
CA LEU A 22 -0.76 2.63 3.60
C LEU A 22 -1.30 1.62 2.60
N ASN A 23 -1.88 2.09 1.49
CA ASN A 23 -2.11 1.26 0.32
C ASN A 23 -0.94 1.45 -0.65
N LEU A 24 -0.14 0.39 -0.84
CA LEU A 24 1.06 0.40 -1.66
C LEU A 24 0.76 -0.24 -3.01
N GLN A 25 0.60 0.59 -4.03
CA GLN A 25 0.39 0.17 -5.41
C GLN A 25 1.74 -0.16 -6.07
N ILE A 26 1.97 -1.45 -6.35
CA ILE A 26 3.27 -1.92 -6.88
C ILE A 26 3.30 -2.02 -8.41
N LEU A 27 2.12 -2.13 -9.03
CA LEU A 27 1.95 -2.26 -10.48
C LEU A 27 0.53 -1.85 -10.89
N TYR A 28 0.31 -1.66 -12.19
CA TYR A 28 -1.02 -1.36 -12.76
C TYR A 28 -1.56 -2.46 -13.68
N GLN A 29 -0.72 -3.44 -14.05
CA GLN A 29 -1.12 -4.54 -14.92
C GLN A 29 -2.02 -5.52 -14.17
N CYS A 30 -3.03 -6.05 -14.85
CA CYS A 30 -3.96 -7.00 -14.26
C CYS A 30 -4.29 -8.08 -15.29
N ASN A 31 -4.45 -9.32 -14.83
CA ASN A 31 -4.96 -10.45 -15.61
C ASN A 31 -6.49 -10.46 -15.73
N PHE A 32 -7.20 -9.57 -15.04
CA PHE A 32 -8.66 -9.39 -15.12
C PHE A 32 -9.05 -8.05 -15.79
N ARG A 33 -10.28 -8.00 -16.31
CA ARG A 33 -10.89 -6.79 -16.90
C ARG A 33 -12.24 -6.47 -16.27
N CYS A 34 -12.23 -6.29 -14.95
CA CYS A 34 -13.45 -6.03 -14.19
C CYS A 34 -14.16 -4.78 -14.73
N THR A 35 -15.49 -4.83 -14.84
CA THR A 35 -16.33 -3.73 -15.34
C THR A 35 -16.22 -2.46 -14.49
N ILE A 36 -15.96 -2.62 -13.19
CA ILE A 36 -15.80 -1.55 -12.21
C ILE A 36 -14.39 -0.95 -12.15
N CYS A 37 -13.41 -1.50 -12.87
CA CYS A 37 -12.00 -1.16 -12.74
C CYS A 37 -11.44 -0.53 -14.03
N ASP A 38 -10.60 0.49 -13.87
CA ASP A 38 -9.96 1.21 -14.98
C ASP A 38 -8.47 0.87 -15.17
N PHE A 39 -7.85 0.10 -14.28
CA PHE A 39 -6.40 -0.18 -14.34
C PHE A 39 -5.94 -0.94 -15.59
N TRP A 40 -6.83 -1.69 -16.25
CA TRP A 40 -6.54 -2.35 -17.52
C TRP A 40 -6.72 -1.43 -18.75
N LYS A 41 -7.25 -0.21 -18.55
CA LYS A 41 -7.49 0.80 -19.59
C LYS A 41 -6.31 1.77 -19.67
N GLU A 42 -6.21 2.51 -20.78
CA GLU A 42 -5.28 3.64 -20.86
C GLU A 42 -5.71 4.76 -19.89
N PRO A 43 -4.77 5.49 -19.26
CA PRO A 43 -3.31 5.45 -19.46
C PRO A 43 -2.56 4.40 -18.60
N TYR A 44 -3.27 3.62 -17.77
CA TYR A 44 -2.67 2.79 -16.73
C TYR A 44 -1.90 1.58 -17.26
N LYS A 45 -2.20 1.14 -18.48
CA LYS A 45 -1.57 -0.01 -19.12
C LYS A 45 -0.03 0.09 -19.22
N ASN A 46 0.47 1.31 -19.40
CA ASN A 46 1.89 1.59 -19.61
C ASN A 46 2.55 2.26 -18.39
N MET A 47 1.87 2.27 -17.24
CA MET A 47 2.43 2.83 -16.02
C MET A 47 3.63 2.00 -15.53
N PRO A 48 4.65 2.65 -14.94
CA PRO A 48 5.84 1.96 -14.47
C PRO A 48 5.51 0.95 -13.37
N LYS A 49 6.20 -0.18 -13.40
CA LYS A 49 6.22 -1.14 -12.29
C LYS A 49 7.22 -0.68 -11.24
N MET A 50 6.88 -0.90 -9.98
CA MET A 50 7.80 -0.67 -8.88
C MET A 50 8.95 -1.68 -8.94
N SER A 51 10.19 -1.21 -8.92
CA SER A 51 11.36 -2.09 -8.80
C SER A 51 11.60 -2.53 -7.35
N ALA A 52 12.45 -3.55 -7.14
CA ALA A 52 12.86 -3.93 -5.79
C ALA A 52 13.62 -2.79 -5.07
N SER A 53 14.41 -2.00 -5.80
CA SER A 53 15.10 -0.81 -5.25
C SER A 53 14.13 0.28 -4.80
N ASP A 54 12.99 0.45 -5.49
CA ASP A 54 11.95 1.38 -5.07
C ASP A 54 11.30 0.90 -3.77
N ALA A 55 11.05 -0.41 -3.64
CA ALA A 55 10.53 -1.00 -2.40
C ALA A 55 11.45 -0.72 -1.20
N TRP A 56 12.76 -0.88 -1.38
CA TRP A 56 13.76 -0.54 -0.36
C TRP A 56 13.72 0.94 0.00
N THR A 57 13.69 1.82 -1.00
CA THR A 57 13.61 3.27 -0.80
C THR A 57 12.34 3.66 -0.04
N ILE A 58 11.20 3.08 -0.40
CA ILE A 58 9.91 3.30 0.26
C ILE A 58 9.97 2.80 1.71
N SER A 59 10.52 1.62 1.96
CA SER A 59 10.65 1.09 3.32
C SER A 59 11.46 2.01 4.24
N GLY A 60 12.53 2.62 3.72
CA GLY A 60 13.34 3.60 4.44
C GLY A 60 12.55 4.85 4.81
N LYS A 61 11.79 5.40 3.86
CA LYS A 61 10.90 6.56 4.08
C LYS A 61 9.79 6.24 5.09
N LEU A 62 9.20 5.04 5.00
CA LEU A 62 8.10 4.62 5.87
C LEU A 62 8.54 4.33 7.30
N ARG A 63 9.81 4.04 7.55
CA ARG A 63 10.33 3.78 8.91
C ARG A 63 10.02 4.93 9.88
N GLY A 64 10.13 6.18 9.43
CA GLY A 64 9.82 7.36 10.26
C GLY A 64 8.32 7.57 10.50
N ILE A 65 7.49 7.13 9.56
CA ILE A 65 6.02 7.26 9.61
C ILE A 65 5.40 6.12 10.43
N GLY A 66 5.90 4.89 10.27
CA GLY A 66 5.46 3.70 10.98
C GLY A 66 3.96 3.41 10.78
N PRO A 67 3.48 3.22 9.53
CA PRO A 67 2.11 2.76 9.32
C PRO A 67 1.90 1.40 10.00
N GLN A 68 0.71 1.19 10.56
CA GLN A 68 0.37 -0.05 11.27
C GLN A 68 -0.17 -1.12 10.32
N ILE A 69 -0.77 -0.69 9.20
CA ILE A 69 -1.28 -1.55 8.14
C ILE A 69 -0.61 -1.14 6.83
N VAL A 70 -0.08 -2.11 6.11
CA VAL A 70 0.36 -1.95 4.72
C VAL A 70 -0.42 -2.93 3.87
N SER A 71 -1.28 -2.43 2.99
CA SER A 71 -1.98 -3.22 1.98
C SER A 71 -1.16 -3.18 0.70
N ILE A 72 -0.80 -4.34 0.17
CA ILE A 72 -0.15 -4.44 -1.13
C ILE A 72 -1.25 -4.51 -2.19
N GLY A 73 -1.23 -3.56 -3.12
CA GLY A 73 -2.25 -3.40 -4.14
C GLY A 73 -1.63 -3.09 -5.50
N GLY A 74 -2.51 -2.84 -6.47
CA GLY A 74 -2.14 -2.60 -7.86
C GLY A 74 -3.24 -3.04 -8.79
N GLY A 75 -2.87 -3.46 -10.01
CA GLY A 75 -3.72 -4.34 -10.81
C GLY A 75 -3.86 -5.69 -10.11
N GLU A 76 -3.09 -6.69 -10.54
CA GLU A 76 -2.96 -7.97 -9.82
C GLU A 76 -1.58 -8.05 -9.14
N PRO A 77 -1.48 -7.89 -7.80
CA PRO A 77 -0.20 -7.83 -7.11
C PRO A 77 0.66 -9.10 -7.22
N LEU A 78 0.06 -10.25 -7.53
CA LEU A 78 0.75 -11.54 -7.65
C LEU A 78 1.13 -11.90 -9.09
N LEU A 79 0.95 -10.98 -10.04
CA LEU A 79 1.30 -11.13 -11.46
C LEU A 79 2.82 -10.96 -11.70
#